data_AF-A0A2N7PW64-F1
#
_entry.id   AF-A0A2N7PW64-F1
#
_cell.length_a   1.000
_cell.length_b   1.000
_cell.length_c   1.000
_cell.angle_alpha   90.00
_cell.angle_beta   90.00
_cell.angle_gamma   90.00
#
_symmetry.space_group_name_H-M   'P 1'
#
loop_
_entity.id
_entity.type
_entity.pdbx_description
1 polymer ?
#
loop_
_entity_poly.entity_id
_entity_poly.type
_entity_poly.pdbx_seq_one_letter_code
_entity_poly.pdbx_strand_id
1 'polypeptide(L)'
;MPQFGQNINPPGILFQICNILFKKVCFVKQNLKNFYIETFSNFVYYKNMVYVLNGPILTDFGLYRYKKISILQAKKILKENKFVSAIGHEATAIFLSELLELDIKYNRIAIKMKQGDLAIVFHLLTRLKEGQVLNIKELCSKDYTLGILKRLE
;
A
#
# COMPACT_ATOMS: atom_id res chain seq x y z
N MET A 1 -57.10 -38.84 -51.66
CA MET A 1 -56.94 -37.86 -50.57
C MET A 1 -55.59 -38.08 -49.90
N PRO A 2 -54.91 -37.00 -49.50
CA PRO A 2 -53.45 -36.86 -49.55
C PRO A 2 -52.77 -37.30 -48.26
N GLN A 3 -51.46 -37.58 -48.30
CA GLN A 3 -50.44 -36.89 -47.48
C GLN A 3 -49.08 -36.88 -48.19
N PHE A 4 -48.60 -35.67 -48.48
CA PHE A 4 -47.20 -35.29 -48.71
C PHE A 4 -46.37 -35.79 -47.51
N GLY A 5 -45.21 -36.44 -47.68
CA GLY A 5 -43.99 -35.83 -48.20
C GLY A 5 -43.33 -35.01 -47.10
N GLN A 6 -42.17 -35.43 -46.58
CA GLN A 6 -41.02 -34.53 -46.47
C GLN A 6 -39.70 -35.23 -46.17
N ASN A 7 -38.78 -34.89 -47.06
CA ASN A 7 -37.37 -35.15 -47.09
C ASN A 7 -36.65 -34.77 -45.79
N ILE A 8 -35.71 -35.63 -45.45
CA ILE A 8 -34.73 -35.52 -44.39
C ILE A 8 -33.69 -34.46 -44.79
N ASN A 9 -33.61 -33.35 -44.06
CA ASN A 9 -32.47 -32.43 -44.07
C ASN A 9 -31.81 -32.48 -42.69
N PRO A 10 -30.51 -32.77 -42.55
CA PRO A 10 -29.89 -32.99 -41.25
C PRO A 10 -29.66 -31.67 -40.49
N PRO A 11 -29.98 -31.60 -39.18
CA PRO A 11 -29.76 -30.41 -38.34
C PRO A 11 -28.28 -30.24 -37.90
N GLY A 12 -27.32 -30.67 -38.72
CA GLY A 12 -25.92 -30.84 -38.31
C GLY A 12 -25.06 -29.57 -38.30
N ILE A 13 -25.32 -28.61 -39.19
CA ILE A 13 -24.37 -27.50 -39.42
C ILE A 13 -24.66 -26.30 -38.50
N LEU A 14 -25.92 -26.02 -38.16
CA LEU A 14 -26.27 -24.95 -37.22
C LEU A 14 -25.86 -25.28 -35.77
N PHE A 15 -25.94 -26.56 -35.37
CA PHE A 15 -25.59 -26.99 -34.01
C PHE A 15 -24.07 -26.96 -33.76
N GLN A 16 -23.27 -27.17 -34.80
CA GLN A 16 -21.81 -27.19 -34.72
C GLN A 16 -21.21 -25.77 -34.70
N ILE A 17 -21.81 -24.82 -35.43
CA ILE A 17 -21.44 -23.40 -35.37
C ILE A 17 -21.86 -22.77 -34.03
N CYS A 18 -23.02 -23.16 -33.49
CA CYS A 18 -23.47 -22.68 -32.17
C CYS A 18 -22.53 -23.15 -31.04
N ASN A 19 -22.03 -24.39 -31.10
CA ASN A 19 -21.07 -24.92 -30.11
C ASN A 19 -19.67 -24.26 -30.19
N ILE A 20 -19.22 -23.83 -31.37
CA ILE A 20 -17.93 -23.13 -31.54
C ILE A 20 -18.03 -21.67 -31.06
N LEU A 21 -19.16 -20.99 -31.32
CA LEU A 21 -19.44 -19.66 -30.79
C LEU A 21 -19.64 -19.69 -29.27
N PHE A 22 -20.33 -20.70 -28.71
CA PHE A 22 -20.47 -20.85 -27.25
C PHE A 22 -19.14 -21.19 -26.57
N LYS A 23 -18.29 -22.03 -27.18
CA LYS A 23 -16.94 -22.31 -26.63
C LYS A 23 -16.02 -21.09 -26.68
N LYS A 24 -16.06 -20.27 -27.73
CA LYS A 24 -15.31 -19.00 -27.79
C LYS A 24 -15.83 -17.98 -26.75
N VAL A 25 -17.14 -17.86 -26.55
CA VAL A 25 -17.72 -16.97 -25.54
C VAL A 25 -17.42 -17.44 -24.11
N CYS A 26 -17.44 -18.75 -23.85
CA CYS A 26 -17.06 -19.30 -22.54
C CYS A 26 -15.56 -19.18 -22.25
N PHE A 27 -14.69 -19.37 -23.25
CA PHE A 27 -13.24 -19.22 -23.09
C PHE A 27 -12.85 -17.76 -22.81
N VAL A 28 -13.49 -16.80 -23.49
CA VAL A 28 -13.30 -15.37 -23.21
C VAL A 28 -13.84 -15.00 -21.81
N LYS A 29 -14.96 -15.58 -21.36
CA LYS A 29 -15.49 -15.34 -20.00
C LYS A 29 -14.65 -15.96 -18.89
N GLN A 30 -14.04 -17.13 -19.10
CA GLN A 30 -13.11 -17.74 -18.14
C GLN A 30 -11.78 -16.97 -18.06
N ASN A 31 -11.25 -16.52 -19.19
CA ASN A 31 -10.06 -15.66 -19.20
C ASN A 31 -10.32 -14.28 -18.61
N LEU A 32 -11.51 -13.68 -18.82
CA LEU A 32 -11.88 -12.44 -18.15
C LEU A 32 -12.07 -12.64 -16.65
N LYS A 33 -12.72 -13.73 -16.19
CA LYS A 33 -12.82 -14.01 -14.74
C LYS A 33 -11.44 -14.23 -14.12
N ASN A 34 -10.55 -14.98 -14.76
CA ASN A 34 -9.20 -15.20 -14.23
C ASN A 34 -8.36 -13.92 -14.28
N PHE A 35 -8.49 -13.11 -15.34
CA PHE A 35 -7.83 -11.80 -15.44
C PHE A 35 -8.37 -10.82 -14.40
N TYR A 36 -9.69 -10.76 -14.18
CA TYR A 36 -10.30 -9.95 -13.13
C TYR A 36 -9.93 -10.45 -11.73
N ILE A 37 -9.84 -11.77 -11.51
CA ILE A 37 -9.46 -12.34 -10.20
C ILE A 37 -7.96 -12.14 -9.95
N GLU A 38 -7.08 -12.28 -10.94
CA GLU A 38 -5.64 -11.97 -10.82
C GLU A 38 -5.39 -10.47 -10.63
N THR A 39 -6.11 -9.61 -11.35
CA THR A 39 -6.01 -8.16 -11.15
C THR A 39 -6.64 -7.70 -9.84
N PHE A 40 -7.78 -8.27 -9.40
CA PHE A 40 -8.34 -7.99 -8.07
C PHE A 40 -7.49 -8.56 -6.95
N SER A 41 -6.96 -9.77 -7.09
CA SER A 41 -6.08 -10.34 -6.07
C SER A 41 -4.80 -9.52 -5.98
N ASN A 42 -4.19 -9.10 -7.08
CA ASN A 42 -3.07 -8.14 -7.04
C ASN A 42 -3.45 -6.77 -6.46
N PHE A 43 -4.65 -6.26 -6.73
CA PHE A 43 -5.14 -4.98 -6.17
C PHE A 43 -5.46 -5.09 -4.68
N VAL A 44 -5.85 -6.27 -4.21
CA VAL A 44 -6.18 -6.56 -2.80
C VAL A 44 -4.92 -7.01 -2.01
N TYR A 45 -3.84 -7.45 -2.65
CA TYR A 45 -2.64 -7.97 -1.98
C TYR A 45 -1.46 -7.00 -1.81
N TYR A 46 -1.50 -5.80 -2.38
CA TYR A 46 -0.55 -4.75 -1.96
C TYR A 46 -0.98 -4.20 -0.60
N LYS A 47 -0.65 -4.96 0.44
CA LYS A 47 -0.69 -4.46 1.80
C LYS A 47 0.42 -3.41 1.94
N ASN A 48 0.09 -2.18 1.62
CA ASN A 48 0.96 -1.03 1.79
C ASN A 48 1.43 -1.00 3.25
N MET A 49 2.74 -0.98 3.46
CA MET A 49 3.31 -0.90 4.79
C MET A 49 3.33 0.55 5.24
N VAL A 50 3.08 0.76 6.53
CA VAL A 50 3.29 2.05 7.17
C VAL A 50 4.57 1.98 7.99
N TYR A 51 5.46 2.95 7.83
CA TYR A 51 6.69 3.07 8.59
C TYR A 51 6.65 4.28 9.52
N VAL A 52 7.48 4.26 10.56
CA VAL A 52 7.74 5.44 11.40
C VAL A 52 9.24 5.75 11.33
N LEU A 53 9.58 6.95 10.86
CA LEU A 53 10.97 7.37 10.58
C LEU A 53 11.35 8.58 11.43
N ASN A 54 12.63 8.69 11.77
CA ASN A 54 13.22 9.79 12.52
C ASN A 54 13.68 10.97 11.65
N GLY A 55 13.44 10.90 10.32
CA GLY A 55 13.76 11.96 9.38
C GLY A 55 13.23 11.66 7.97
N PRO A 56 13.16 12.68 7.09
CA PRO A 56 12.61 12.55 5.74
C PRO A 56 13.62 11.90 4.78
N ILE A 57 13.91 10.63 5.03
CA ILE A 57 14.89 9.85 4.26
C ILE A 57 14.16 9.12 3.14
N LEU A 58 14.64 9.30 1.91
CA LEU A 58 14.24 8.46 0.78
C LEU A 58 15.02 7.16 0.88
N THR A 59 14.29 6.05 0.99
CA THR A 59 14.89 4.74 1.28
C THR A 59 15.30 3.97 0.03
N ASP A 60 14.98 4.51 -1.14
CA ASP A 60 15.32 3.99 -2.45
C ASP A 60 15.12 5.08 -3.49
N PHE A 61 15.66 4.88 -4.69
CA PHE A 61 15.35 5.74 -5.84
C PHE A 61 13.88 5.59 -6.26
N GLY A 62 13.28 6.69 -6.71
CA GLY A 62 11.91 6.71 -7.17
C GLY A 62 11.22 8.06 -6.94
N LEU A 63 9.91 8.08 -7.17
CA LEU A 63 9.09 9.27 -6.96
C LEU A 63 8.42 9.21 -5.59
N TYR A 64 8.60 10.26 -4.80
CA TYR A 64 8.00 10.39 -3.48
C TYR A 64 7.18 11.65 -3.36
N ARG A 65 6.08 11.54 -2.61
CA ARG A 65 5.29 12.69 -2.20
C ARG A 65 5.41 12.88 -0.70
N TYR A 66 5.94 14.02 -0.29
CA TYR A 66 6.09 14.40 1.11
C TYR A 66 5.17 15.59 1.45
N LYS A 67 4.35 15.45 2.49
CA LYS A 67 3.43 16.51 2.96
C LYS A 67 3.47 16.61 4.47
N LYS A 68 3.35 17.83 5.00
CA LYS A 68 3.14 18.07 6.44
C LYS A 68 1.79 17.51 6.86
N ILE A 69 1.72 16.91 8.05
CA ILE A 69 0.50 16.40 8.67
C ILE A 69 0.41 16.85 10.13
N SER A 70 -0.80 16.83 10.69
CA SER A 70 -1.01 17.06 12.11
C SER A 70 -0.74 15.80 12.94
N ILE A 71 -0.54 15.98 14.26
CA ILE A 71 -0.42 14.88 15.23
C ILE A 71 -1.65 13.97 15.16
N LEU A 72 -2.85 14.55 15.07
CA LEU A 72 -4.10 13.78 14.97
C LEU A 72 -4.15 12.92 13.71
N GLN A 73 -3.70 13.45 12.57
CA GLN A 73 -3.63 12.69 11.32
C GLN A 73 -2.61 11.54 11.42
N ALA A 74 -1.42 11.81 11.97
CA ALA A 74 -0.39 10.79 12.19
C ALA A 74 -0.91 9.65 13.09
N LYS A 75 -1.51 10.00 14.23
CA LYS A 75 -2.12 9.07 15.18
C LYS A 75 -3.21 8.24 14.54
N LYS A 76 -4.09 8.85 13.74
CA LYS A 76 -5.15 8.16 13.01
C LYS A 76 -4.58 7.12 12.04
N ILE A 77 -3.61 7.51 11.22
CA ILE A 77 -2.97 6.62 10.23
C ILE A 77 -2.32 5.42 10.94
N LEU A 78 -1.58 5.65 12.02
CA LEU A 78 -0.90 4.57 12.74
C LEU A 78 -1.85 3.65 13.51
N LYS A 79 -3.00 4.15 13.99
CA LYS A 79 -4.03 3.31 14.63
C LYS A 79 -4.77 2.42 13.64
N GLU A 80 -5.03 2.92 12.43
CA GLU A 80 -5.81 2.22 11.42
C GLU A 80 -4.98 1.20 10.61
N ASN A 81 -3.66 1.22 10.74
CA ASN A 81 -2.74 0.40 9.94
C ASN A 81 -1.74 -0.37 10.81
N LYS A 82 -1.30 -1.53 10.33
CA LYS A 82 -0.09 -2.14 10.87
C LYS A 82 1.11 -1.29 10.44
N PHE A 83 1.99 -0.98 11.38
CA PHE A 83 3.18 -0.19 11.10
C PHE A 83 4.47 -0.84 11.63
N VAL A 84 5.59 -0.45 11.05
CA VAL A 84 6.95 -0.81 11.48
C VAL A 84 7.67 0.46 11.91
N SER A 85 8.10 0.51 13.17
CA SER A 85 9.02 1.57 13.61
C SER A 85 10.41 1.31 13.04
N ALA A 86 11.02 2.34 12.46
CA ALA A 86 12.43 2.36 12.07
C ALA A 86 13.12 3.60 12.70
N ILE A 87 12.81 3.83 13.98
CA ILE A 87 13.39 4.91 14.77
C ILE A 87 14.75 4.48 15.32
N GLY A 88 15.80 5.21 14.92
CA GLY A 88 17.19 4.96 15.31
C GLY A 88 17.65 5.60 16.63
N HIS A 89 16.78 6.30 17.36
CA HIS A 89 17.09 6.92 18.66
C HIS A 89 16.01 6.61 19.70
N GLU A 90 16.40 6.07 20.84
CA GLU A 90 15.46 5.65 21.90
C GLU A 90 14.65 6.82 22.47
N ALA A 91 15.27 7.95 22.74
CA ALA A 91 14.57 9.15 23.22
C ALA A 91 13.48 9.63 22.24
N THR A 92 13.73 9.54 20.92
CA THR A 92 12.72 9.87 19.90
C THR A 92 11.57 8.88 19.89
N ALA A 93 11.86 7.58 20.11
CA ALA A 93 10.84 6.55 20.16
C ALA A 93 9.91 6.77 21.37
N ILE A 94 10.48 7.04 22.55
CA ILE A 94 9.72 7.36 23.77
C ILE A 94 8.90 8.64 23.57
N PHE A 95 9.54 9.71 23.09
CA PHE A 95 8.85 10.99 22.83
C PHE A 95 7.68 10.83 21.85
N LEU A 96 7.87 10.11 20.74
CA LEU A 96 6.79 9.84 19.78
C LEU A 96 5.70 8.95 20.36
N SER A 97 6.06 8.03 21.26
CA SER A 97 5.08 7.17 21.92
C SER A 97 4.16 7.97 22.82
N GLU A 98 4.72 8.90 23.59
CA GLU A 98 3.96 9.84 24.42
C GLU A 98 3.12 10.81 23.56
N LEU A 99 3.74 11.39 22.53
CA LEU A 99 3.09 12.38 21.66
C LEU A 99 1.89 11.81 20.87
N LEU A 100 2.01 10.56 20.40
CA LEU A 100 0.99 9.90 19.58
C LEU A 100 0.07 8.98 20.40
N GLU A 101 0.39 8.76 21.68
CA GLU A 101 -0.25 7.77 22.56
C GLU A 101 -0.32 6.37 21.90
N LEU A 102 0.83 5.92 21.40
CA LEU A 102 1.02 4.64 20.71
C LEU A 102 2.36 4.02 21.11
N ASP A 103 2.47 2.69 21.16
CA ASP A 103 3.77 2.03 21.39
C ASP A 103 4.65 2.14 20.12
N ILE A 104 5.52 3.16 20.08
CA ILE A 104 6.52 3.33 19.03
C ILE A 104 7.85 2.78 19.53
N LYS A 105 8.17 1.56 19.10
CA LYS A 105 9.40 0.87 19.54
C LYS A 105 10.65 1.54 18.99
N TYR A 106 11.70 1.65 19.81
CA TYR A 106 13.05 1.87 19.32
C TYR A 106 13.46 0.68 18.44
N ASN A 107 13.82 0.95 17.18
CA ASN A 107 14.16 -0.10 16.24
C ASN A 107 15.06 0.46 15.14
N ARG A 108 16.37 0.34 15.33
CA ARG A 108 17.38 0.83 14.40
C ARG A 108 17.61 -0.17 13.28
N ILE A 109 16.74 -0.12 12.27
CA ILE A 109 16.81 -0.96 11.08
C ILE A 109 16.84 -0.10 9.81
N ALA A 110 17.49 -0.61 8.76
CA ALA A 110 17.32 -0.08 7.42
C ALA A 110 16.00 -0.62 6.84
N ILE A 111 15.18 0.27 6.29
CA ILE A 111 13.96 -0.11 5.57
C ILE A 111 14.08 0.35 4.12
N LYS A 112 13.37 -0.33 3.22
CA LYS A 112 13.26 0.01 1.80
C LYS A 112 11.78 0.05 1.46
N MET A 113 11.21 1.25 1.38
CA MET A 113 9.80 1.45 1.04
C MET A 113 9.55 0.91 -0.36
N LYS A 114 8.46 0.18 -0.58
CA LYS A 114 7.97 -0.23 -1.90
C LYS A 114 6.95 0.76 -2.43
N GLN A 115 6.66 0.68 -3.73
CA GLN A 115 5.60 1.49 -4.33
C GLN A 115 4.29 1.31 -3.54
N GLY A 116 3.65 2.41 -3.14
CA GLY A 116 2.43 2.41 -2.34
C GLY A 116 2.66 2.57 -0.82
N ASP A 117 3.86 2.27 -0.32
CA ASP A 117 4.17 2.38 1.10
C ASP A 117 4.12 3.82 1.61
N LEU A 118 3.82 3.94 2.90
CA LEU A 118 3.72 5.19 3.62
C LEU A 118 4.73 5.24 4.75
N ALA A 119 5.23 6.41 5.07
CA ALA A 119 6.01 6.66 6.27
C ALA A 119 5.51 7.90 6.99
N ILE A 120 5.28 7.76 8.30
CA ILE A 120 5.11 8.88 9.22
C ILE A 120 6.52 9.31 9.64
N VAL A 121 6.88 10.52 9.28
CA VAL A 121 8.21 11.07 9.46
C VAL A 121 8.18 12.09 10.58
N PHE A 122 8.99 11.86 11.61
CA PHE A 122 9.35 12.88 12.58
C PHE A 122 10.52 13.69 12.04
N HIS A 123 10.35 15.00 11.92
CA HIS A 123 11.35 15.90 11.37
C HIS A 123 11.64 17.03 12.34
N LEU A 124 12.86 17.06 12.89
CA LEU A 124 13.36 18.17 13.69
C LEU A 124 13.71 19.34 12.76
N LEU A 125 13.23 20.55 13.08
CA LEU A 125 13.46 21.75 12.28
C LEU A 125 14.81 22.43 12.59
N THR A 126 15.55 21.89 13.56
CA THR A 126 16.87 22.38 13.95
C THR A 126 17.93 21.38 13.54
N ARG A 127 19.05 21.87 13.01
CA ARG A 127 20.23 21.01 12.79
C ARG A 127 20.88 20.71 14.14
N LEU A 128 21.08 19.42 14.39
CA LEU A 128 21.85 18.94 15.52
C LEU A 128 23.34 19.05 15.22
N LYS A 129 24.15 19.17 16.28
CA LYS A 129 25.59 19.01 16.15
C LYS A 129 25.89 17.56 15.75
N GLU A 130 26.98 17.33 15.03
CA GLU A 130 27.39 15.98 14.64
C GLU A 130 27.56 15.10 15.89
N GLY A 131 26.97 13.89 15.85
CA GLY A 131 26.99 12.95 16.96
C GLY A 131 26.07 13.29 18.15
N GLN A 132 25.32 14.40 18.11
CA GLN A 132 24.43 14.77 19.20
C GLN A 132 23.19 13.88 19.22
N VAL A 133 23.07 13.06 20.26
CA VAL A 133 21.85 12.33 20.59
C VAL A 133 21.05 13.17 21.59
N LEU A 134 19.81 13.48 21.25
CA LEU A 134 18.93 14.24 22.14
C LEU A 134 18.35 13.35 23.22
N ASN A 135 18.27 13.87 24.46
CA ASN A 135 17.43 13.29 25.50
C ASN A 135 15.97 13.79 25.37
N ILE A 136 15.06 13.22 26.15
CA ILE A 136 13.62 13.56 26.10
C ILE A 136 13.38 15.04 26.42
N LYS A 137 14.05 15.59 27.45
CA LYS A 137 13.90 17.01 27.85
C LYS A 137 14.32 17.95 26.73
N GLU A 138 15.40 17.63 26.04
CA GLU A 138 15.88 18.38 24.90
C GLU A 138 14.89 18.29 23.73
N LEU A 139 14.37 17.11 23.41
CA LEU A 139 13.36 16.93 22.34
C LEU A 139 12.10 17.77 22.57
N CYS A 140 11.60 17.84 23.81
CA CYS A 140 10.42 18.63 24.17
C CYS A 140 10.62 20.14 23.92
N SER A 141 11.85 20.63 23.99
CA SER A 141 12.18 22.04 23.78
C SER A 141 12.41 22.43 22.32
N LYS A 142 12.38 21.47 21.39
CA LYS A 142 12.73 21.69 19.97
C LYS A 142 11.49 21.83 19.10
N ASP A 143 11.61 22.69 18.09
CA ASP A 143 10.64 22.76 17.01
C ASP A 143 10.74 21.49 16.13
N TYR A 144 9.62 20.80 16.02
CA TYR A 144 9.48 19.63 15.17
C TYR A 144 8.25 19.72 14.28
N THR A 145 8.23 18.91 13.24
CA THR A 145 7.06 18.70 12.41
C THR A 145 6.87 17.23 12.09
N LEU A 146 5.63 16.84 11.83
CA LEU A 146 5.28 15.53 11.33
C LEU A 146 4.97 15.62 9.84
N GLY A 147 5.48 14.67 9.09
CA GLY A 147 5.20 14.54 7.67
C GLY A 147 4.70 13.15 7.30
N ILE A 148 3.94 13.07 6.23
CA ILE A 148 3.62 11.82 5.54
C ILE A 148 4.43 11.76 4.26
N LEU A 149 5.24 10.72 4.15
CA LEU A 149 5.99 10.38 2.96
C LEU A 149 5.29 9.19 2.28
N LYS A 150 4.95 9.32 1.01
CA LYS A 150 4.37 8.24 0.21
C LYS A 150 5.30 7.93 -0.96
N ARG A 151 5.67 6.66 -1.14
CA ARG A 151 6.36 6.20 -2.34
C ARG A 151 5.33 5.99 -3.46
N LEU A 152 5.51 6.70 -4.56
CA LEU A 152 4.62 6.65 -5.73
C LEU A 152 5.15 5.70 -6.81
N GLU A 153 6.47 5.60 -6.93
CA GLU A 153 7.23 4.78 -7.89
C GLU A 153 8.51 4.26 -7.21
#